data_AF-A0A1G7ITI2-F1
#
_entry.id   AF-A0A1G7ITI2-F1
#
_cell.length_a   1.000
_cell.length_b   1.000
_cell.length_c   1.000
_cell.angle_alpha   90.00
_cell.angle_beta   90.00
_cell.angle_gamma   90.00
#
_symmetry.space_group_name_H-M   'P 1'
#
loop_
_entity.id
_entity.type
_entity.pdbx_description
1 polymer ?
#
loop_
_entity_poly.entity_id
_entity_poly.type
_entity_poly.pdbx_seq_one_letter_code
_entity_poly.pdbx_strand_id
1 'polypeptide(L)'
;MKGWKKAQKTDKKCPVCGNLLMIEKKNVKVRGIIVDNVKVEVCRKCGYTKITDEGLEEVKKEYNEKHRVEKWFWRDTSENFLLGYMSRNAFGFMTVNNPDTISPDEIEIYDEDEEVKKELSKYQVVPRIKEVIEEKGILISSIAKRLGVTPQRVYAIIKGENIPTLENAFKLVKILGVEKIEDLYEFKKIE
;
A
#
# COMPACT_ATOMS: atom_id res chain seq x y z
N MET A 1 -12.68 -14.43 3.21
CA MET A 1 -11.69 -14.93 4.19
C MET A 1 -10.31 -14.81 3.58
N LYS A 2 -9.46 -13.87 4.03
CA LYS A 2 -8.07 -13.76 3.55
C LYS A 2 -7.30 -14.98 4.07
N GLY A 3 -6.85 -15.87 3.18
CA GLY A 3 -6.05 -17.03 3.55
C GLY A 3 -4.74 -16.58 4.17
N TRP A 4 -4.61 -16.69 5.49
CA TRP A 4 -3.33 -16.53 6.17
C TRP A 4 -2.39 -17.63 5.69
N LYS A 5 -1.46 -17.28 4.79
CA LYS A 5 -0.33 -18.16 4.45
C LYS A 5 0.44 -18.38 5.75
N LYS A 6 0.47 -19.62 6.25
CA LYS A 6 1.11 -19.97 7.52
C LYS A 6 2.59 -19.59 7.45
N ALA A 7 3.02 -18.68 8.32
CA ALA A 7 4.44 -18.37 8.50
C ALA A 7 5.19 -19.65 8.89
N GLN A 8 6.27 -19.96 8.18
CA GLN A 8 7.11 -21.10 8.51
C GLN A 8 8.11 -20.68 9.59
N LYS A 9 8.17 -21.44 10.69
CA LYS A 9 9.16 -21.22 11.74
C LYS A 9 10.52 -21.69 11.24
N THR A 10 11.57 -20.91 11.50
CA THR A 10 12.94 -21.35 11.27
C THR A 10 13.57 -21.81 12.58
N ASP A 11 14.62 -22.62 12.48
CA ASP A 11 15.44 -22.99 13.64
C ASP A 11 16.42 -21.88 14.05
N LYS A 12 16.47 -20.78 13.29
CA LYS A 12 17.39 -19.66 13.52
C LYS A 12 16.88 -18.75 14.64
N LYS A 13 17.79 -18.30 15.50
CA LYS A 13 17.51 -17.35 16.58
C LYS A 13 17.81 -15.92 16.12
N CYS A 14 16.98 -14.99 16.57
CA CYS A 14 17.14 -13.57 16.35
C CYS A 14 18.43 -13.09 17.05
N PRO A 15 19.32 -12.37 16.35
CA PRO A 15 20.57 -11.88 16.94
C PRO A 15 20.35 -10.80 18.00
N VAL A 16 19.18 -10.15 18.01
CA VAL A 16 18.86 -9.05 18.94
C VAL A 16 18.26 -9.57 20.25
N CYS A 17 17.29 -10.49 20.19
CA CYS A 17 16.52 -10.90 21.37
C CYS A 17 16.50 -12.42 21.64
N GLY A 18 17.19 -13.22 20.82
CA GLY A 18 17.31 -14.67 20.96
C GLY A 18 16.05 -15.48 20.62
N ASN A 19 14.94 -14.83 20.26
CA ASN A 19 13.70 -15.51 19.88
C ASN A 19 13.78 -16.12 18.48
N LEU A 20 12.97 -17.13 18.17
CA LEU A 20 12.97 -17.77 16.86
C LEU A 20 12.51 -16.79 15.76
N LEU A 21 13.21 -16.84 14.63
CA LEU A 21 12.83 -16.12 13.42
C LEU A 21 11.72 -16.88 12.68
N MET A 22 10.89 -16.14 11.95
CA MET A 22 9.88 -16.70 11.08
C MET A 22 10.06 -16.19 9.67
N ILE A 23 9.80 -17.04 8.69
CA ILE A 23 9.80 -16.64 7.28
C ILE A 23 8.45 -16.05 6.94
N GLU A 24 8.48 -14.80 6.50
CA GLU A 24 7.34 -14.08 5.94
C GLU A 24 7.69 -13.65 4.51
N LYS A 25 6.67 -13.42 3.68
CA LYS A 25 6.84 -12.86 2.35
C LYS A 25 6.54 -11.37 2.42
N LYS A 26 7.48 -10.53 2.02
CA LYS A 26 7.34 -9.07 2.00
C LYS A 26 7.77 -8.51 0.65
N ASN A 27 7.30 -7.31 0.35
CA ASN A 27 7.78 -6.57 -0.80
C ASN A 27 9.07 -5.85 -0.41
N VAL A 28 10.00 -5.78 -1.34
CA VAL A 28 11.30 -5.13 -1.12
C VAL A 28 11.60 -4.18 -2.27
N LYS A 29 12.29 -3.09 -1.97
CA LYS A 29 12.71 -2.07 -2.90
C LYS A 29 14.23 -2.06 -2.95
N VAL A 30 14.78 -2.19 -4.16
CA VAL A 30 16.23 -2.20 -4.41
C VAL A 30 16.50 -1.31 -5.60
N ARG A 31 17.33 -0.27 -5.42
CA ARG A 31 17.74 0.67 -6.49
C ARG A 31 16.55 1.19 -7.32
N GLY A 32 15.40 1.44 -6.66
CA GLY A 32 14.18 1.95 -7.29
C GLY A 32 13.23 0.90 -7.89
N ILE A 33 13.63 -0.37 -7.94
CA ILE A 33 12.79 -1.48 -8.41
C ILE A 33 12.11 -2.15 -7.22
N ILE A 34 10.80 -2.35 -7.32
CA ILE A 34 10.00 -3.12 -6.35
C ILE A 34 9.98 -4.58 -6.79
N VAL A 35 10.27 -5.48 -5.86
CA VAL A 35 10.23 -6.94 -6.01
C VAL A 35 9.24 -7.49 -4.99
N ASP A 36 8.24 -8.21 -5.47
CA ASP A 36 7.12 -8.67 -4.64
C ASP A 36 7.39 -10.05 -4.02
N ASN A 37 6.76 -10.31 -2.88
CA ASN A 37 6.70 -11.64 -2.26
C ASN A 37 8.05 -12.29 -1.88
N VAL A 38 9.06 -11.49 -1.60
CA VAL A 38 10.40 -11.92 -1.23
C VAL A 38 10.44 -12.53 0.17
N LYS A 39 11.13 -13.65 0.32
CA LYS A 39 11.28 -14.34 1.61
C LYS A 39 12.22 -13.57 2.56
N VAL A 40 11.67 -13.15 3.69
CA VAL A 40 12.39 -12.45 4.76
C VAL A 40 12.22 -13.17 6.10
N GLU A 41 13.29 -13.19 6.89
CA GLU A 41 13.29 -13.64 8.28
C GLU A 41 12.89 -12.48 9.20
N VAL A 42 11.78 -12.63 9.91
CA VAL A 42 11.20 -11.62 10.82
C VAL A 42 11.18 -12.16 12.26
N CYS A 43 11.63 -11.36 13.22
CA CYS A 43 11.44 -11.62 14.64
C CYS A 43 10.19 -10.90 15.15
N ARG A 44 9.14 -11.65 15.53
CA ARG A 44 7.91 -11.05 16.10
C ARG A 44 8.06 -10.45 17.49
N LYS A 45 9.17 -10.72 18.19
CA LYS A 45 9.40 -10.16 19.54
C LYS A 45 10.01 -8.76 19.49
N CYS A 46 10.99 -8.53 18.62
CA CYS A 46 11.72 -7.25 18.57
C CYS A 46 11.66 -6.54 17.22
N GLY A 47 10.95 -7.08 16.22
CA GLY A 47 10.82 -6.48 14.89
C GLY A 47 12.05 -6.62 13.99
N TYR A 48 13.12 -7.28 14.45
CA TYR A 48 14.31 -7.53 13.62
C TYR A 48 13.91 -8.24 12.33
N THR A 49 14.33 -7.69 11.19
CA THR A 49 14.03 -8.27 9.88
C THR A 49 15.29 -8.35 9.04
N LYS A 50 15.48 -9.47 8.33
CA LYS A 50 16.60 -9.70 7.41
C LYS A 50 16.11 -10.48 6.20
N ILE A 51 16.64 -10.19 5.02
CA ILE A 51 16.38 -11.00 3.83
C ILE A 51 17.06 -12.38 3.94
N THR A 52 16.38 -13.42 3.49
CA THR A 52 16.98 -14.76 3.40
C THR A 52 17.90 -14.85 2.18
N ASP A 53 18.82 -15.81 2.18
CA ASP A 53 19.68 -16.05 1.01
C ASP A 53 18.84 -16.40 -0.23
N GLU A 54 17.79 -17.23 -0.06
CA GLU A 54 16.81 -17.53 -1.11
C GLU A 54 16.07 -16.26 -1.60
N GLY A 55 15.66 -15.39 -0.67
CA GLY A 55 15.01 -14.13 -1.02
C GLY A 55 15.95 -13.18 -1.77
N LEU A 56 17.24 -13.18 -1.45
CA LEU A 56 18.23 -12.37 -2.16
C LEU A 56 18.41 -12.86 -3.61
N GLU A 57 18.42 -14.17 -3.84
CA GLU A 57 18.45 -14.74 -5.19
C GLU A 57 17.20 -14.38 -6.00
N GLU A 58 16.01 -14.43 -5.37
CA GLU A 58 14.75 -13.99 -5.98
C GLU A 58 14.83 -12.51 -6.43
N VAL A 59 15.32 -11.64 -5.55
CA VAL A 59 15.53 -10.21 -5.86
C VAL A 59 16.50 -10.01 -7.03
N LYS A 60 17.67 -10.67 -7.00
CA LYS A 60 18.67 -10.56 -8.07
C LYS A 60 18.12 -11.00 -9.41
N LYS A 61 17.36 -12.09 -9.44
CA LYS A 61 16.72 -12.61 -10.65
C LYS A 61 15.71 -11.63 -11.21
N GLU A 62 14.78 -11.16 -10.39
CA GLU A 62 13.71 -10.25 -10.84
C GLU A 62 14.26 -8.87 -11.24
N TYR A 63 15.26 -8.36 -10.51
CA TYR A 63 16.00 -7.14 -10.86
C TYR A 63 16.65 -7.27 -12.25
N ASN A 64 17.31 -8.40 -12.53
CA ASN A 64 17.93 -8.66 -13.83
C ASN A 64 16.88 -8.77 -14.95
N GLU A 65 15.75 -9.44 -14.71
CA GLU A 65 14.65 -9.53 -15.67
C GLU A 65 14.08 -8.14 -16.01
N LYS A 66 13.80 -7.30 -15.00
CA LYS A 66 13.25 -5.95 -15.20
C LYS A 66 14.23 -5.01 -15.91
N HIS A 67 15.52 -5.03 -15.55
CA HIS A 67 16.54 -4.23 -16.25
C HIS A 67 16.90 -4.73 -17.65
N ARG A 68 16.73 -6.03 -17.94
CA ARG A 68 16.99 -6.58 -19.28
C ARG A 68 15.99 -6.04 -20.32
N VAL A 69 14.77 -5.69 -19.90
CA VAL A 69 13.74 -5.05 -20.76
C VAL A 69 14.14 -3.61 -21.12
N GLU A 70 14.67 -2.84 -20.16
CA GLU A 70 15.18 -1.49 -20.45
C GLU A 70 16.36 -1.50 -21.42
N LYS A 71 17.26 -2.50 -21.30
CA LYS A 71 18.43 -2.64 -22.19
C LYS A 71 18.07 -3.02 -23.63
N TRP A 72 16.93 -3.69 -23.84
CA TRP A 72 16.40 -3.98 -25.18
C TRP A 72 15.76 -2.76 -25.84
N PHE A 73 15.10 -1.91 -25.06
CA PHE A 73 14.44 -0.71 -25.57
C PHE A 73 15.41 0.29 -26.21
N TRP A 74 16.66 0.37 -25.72
CA TRP A 74 17.72 1.23 -26.29
C TRP A 74 18.48 0.61 -27.49
N ARG A 75 18.16 -0.62 -27.91
CA ARG A 75 18.88 -1.31 -28.98
C ARG A 75 18.24 -1.14 -30.37
N ASP A 76 16.99 -0.69 -30.43
CA ASP A 76 16.21 -0.58 -31.68
C ASP A 76 16.10 0.86 -32.24
N THR A 77 16.67 1.87 -31.57
CA THR A 77 16.86 3.17 -32.22
C THR A 77 18.14 3.12 -33.05
N SER A 78 17.96 3.03 -34.37
CA SER A 78 18.98 2.99 -35.42
C SER A 78 19.84 4.27 -35.54
N GLU A 79 20.07 5.00 -34.44
CA GLU A 79 20.86 6.23 -34.39
C GLU A 79 22.15 6.11 -33.55
N ASN A 80 22.53 4.91 -33.10
CA ASN A 80 23.76 4.72 -32.29
C ASN A 80 25.02 4.36 -33.09
N PHE A 81 25.10 4.77 -34.36
CA PHE A 81 26.33 4.62 -35.16
C PHE A 81 27.43 5.63 -34.79
N LEU A 82 27.14 6.62 -33.92
CA LEU A 82 28.08 7.70 -33.55
C LEU A 82 28.45 7.80 -32.06
N LEU A 83 28.16 6.78 -31.24
CA LEU A 83 28.62 6.73 -29.84
C LEU A 83 29.72 5.68 -29.60
N GLY A 84 30.54 5.42 -30.62
CA GLY A 84 31.81 4.70 -30.47
C GLY A 84 32.90 5.49 -29.74
N TYR A 85 32.62 6.69 -29.23
CA TYR A 85 33.65 7.61 -28.77
C TYR A 85 33.25 8.54 -27.61
N MET A 86 32.49 8.08 -26.60
CA MET A 86 32.36 8.86 -25.36
C MET A 86 32.37 8.03 -24.07
N SER A 87 33.47 8.23 -23.33
CA SER A 87 33.57 8.36 -21.88
C SER A 87 33.86 7.10 -21.03
N ARG A 88 34.87 7.28 -20.17
CA ARG A 88 35.19 6.48 -18.98
C ARG A 88 34.00 6.33 -17.98
N ASN A 89 32.84 6.94 -18.25
CA ASN A 89 31.62 6.81 -17.45
C ASN A 89 30.79 5.56 -17.77
N ALA A 90 31.02 4.88 -18.90
CA ALA A 90 30.35 3.61 -19.21
C ALA A 90 30.74 2.50 -18.21
N PHE A 91 31.98 2.52 -17.69
CA PHE A 91 32.44 1.58 -16.68
C PHE A 91 31.76 1.80 -15.32
N GLY A 92 31.46 3.06 -14.97
CA GLY A 92 30.71 3.42 -13.75
C GLY A 92 29.22 3.10 -13.86
N PHE A 93 28.61 3.22 -15.04
CA PHE A 93 27.21 2.84 -15.25
C PHE A 93 26.98 1.32 -15.27
N MET A 94 27.98 0.53 -15.70
CA MET A 94 27.88 -0.94 -15.74
C MET A 94 27.99 -1.60 -14.36
N THR A 95 28.63 -0.97 -13.37
CA THR A 95 28.79 -1.53 -12.02
C THR A 95 27.56 -1.29 -11.12
N VAL A 96 26.83 -0.19 -11.34
CA VAL A 96 25.67 0.21 -10.52
C VAL A 96 24.41 -0.60 -10.83
N ASN A 97 24.33 -1.28 -11.97
CA ASN A 97 23.16 -2.11 -12.35
C ASN A 97 23.49 -3.60 -12.46
N ASN A 98 24.62 -4.05 -11.90
CA ASN A 98 24.93 -5.47 -11.84
C ASN A 98 24.14 -6.12 -10.68
N PRO A 99 23.26 -7.12 -10.93
CA PRO A 99 22.54 -7.81 -9.85
C PRO A 99 23.49 -8.50 -8.85
N ASP A 100 24.69 -8.91 -9.29
CA ASP A 100 25.67 -9.56 -8.40
C ASP A 100 26.29 -8.59 -7.38
N THR A 101 26.17 -7.27 -7.60
CA THR A 101 26.64 -6.24 -6.66
C THR A 101 25.57 -5.78 -5.67
N ILE A 102 24.35 -6.34 -5.72
CA ILE A 102 23.30 -6.03 -4.75
C ILE A 102 23.69 -6.61 -3.38
N SER A 103 24.00 -5.72 -2.44
CA SER A 103 24.23 -6.06 -1.04
C SER A 103 22.89 -6.20 -0.30
N PRO A 104 22.76 -7.12 0.68
CA PRO A 104 21.57 -7.20 1.53
C PRO A 104 21.21 -5.88 2.23
N ASP A 105 22.20 -5.04 2.51
CA ASP A 105 22.01 -3.75 3.20
C ASP A 105 21.40 -2.68 2.27
N GLU A 106 21.41 -2.88 0.95
CA GLU A 106 20.77 -1.98 -0.03
C GLU A 106 19.27 -2.28 -0.22
N ILE A 107 18.74 -3.31 0.46
CA ILE A 107 17.37 -3.78 0.30
C ILE A 107 16.47 -3.17 1.37
N GLU A 108 15.59 -2.28 0.94
CA GLU A 108 14.58 -1.70 1.80
C GLU A 108 13.32 -2.56 1.77
N ILE A 109 12.85 -2.99 2.94
CA ILE A 109 11.55 -3.67 3.04
C ILE A 109 10.48 -2.60 2.92
N TYR A 110 9.64 -2.73 1.90
CA TYR A 110 8.61 -1.76 1.57
C TYR A 110 7.24 -2.36 1.90
N ASP A 111 6.43 -1.62 2.64
CA ASP A 111 5.04 -1.97 2.90
C ASP A 111 4.18 -0.90 2.23
N GLU A 112 3.63 -1.20 1.04
CA GLU A 112 2.75 -0.29 0.28
C GLU A 112 1.60 0.26 1.14
N ASP A 113 1.13 -0.55 2.09
CA ASP A 113 0.09 -0.16 3.02
C ASP A 113 0.53 0.99 3.93
N GLU A 114 1.81 1.17 4.23
CA GLU A 114 2.33 2.19 5.15
C GLU A 114 2.39 3.58 4.50
N GLU A 115 2.81 3.66 3.23
CA GLU A 115 2.83 4.92 2.49
C GLU A 115 1.40 5.43 2.22
N VAL A 116 0.50 4.54 1.81
CA VAL A 116 -0.93 4.86 1.65
C VAL A 116 -1.54 5.31 2.97
N LYS A 117 -1.24 4.64 4.09
CA LYS A 117 -1.72 5.07 5.42
C LYS A 117 -1.18 6.45 5.78
N LYS A 118 0.09 6.74 5.49
CA LYS A 118 0.72 8.03 5.78
C LYS A 118 0.09 9.16 4.95
N GLU A 119 -0.18 8.93 3.67
CA GLU A 119 -0.91 9.89 2.83
C GLU A 119 -2.35 10.08 3.32
N LEU A 120 -3.08 8.99 3.59
CA LEU A 120 -4.47 9.06 4.07
C LEU A 120 -4.60 9.67 5.47
N SER A 121 -3.60 9.56 6.34
CA SER A 121 -3.61 10.19 7.67
C SER A 121 -3.65 11.72 7.62
N LYS A 122 -3.35 12.33 6.46
CA LYS A 122 -3.46 13.78 6.25
C LYS A 122 -4.90 14.24 6.03
N TYR A 123 -5.83 13.30 5.88
CA TYR A 123 -7.22 13.58 5.56
C TYR A 123 -8.15 13.05 6.64
N GLN A 124 -9.14 13.86 6.99
CA GLN A 124 -10.26 13.49 7.84
C GLN A 124 -11.52 13.43 6.99
N VAL A 125 -12.23 12.30 7.06
CA VAL A 125 -13.56 12.17 6.46
C VAL A 125 -14.58 12.78 7.40
N VAL A 126 -15.29 13.79 6.92
CA VAL A 126 -16.34 14.49 7.68
C VAL A 126 -17.68 14.26 6.97
N PRO A 127 -18.74 13.83 7.68
CA PRO A 127 -20.05 13.67 7.07
C PRO A 127 -20.64 15.04 6.70
N ARG A 128 -21.21 15.13 5.49
CA ARG A 128 -21.99 16.27 4.99
C ARG A 128 -23.50 15.91 4.86
N ILE A 129 -23.93 14.96 5.68
CA ILE A 129 -25.29 14.41 5.60
C ILE A 129 -26.32 15.48 6.03
N LYS A 130 -25.93 16.40 6.92
CA LYS A 130 -26.82 17.45 7.42
C LYS A 130 -27.27 18.39 6.31
N GLU A 131 -26.31 18.88 5.53
CA GLU A 131 -26.52 19.82 4.44
C GLU A 131 -27.39 19.18 3.36
N VAL A 132 -27.12 17.92 3.01
CA VAL A 132 -27.93 17.16 2.04
C VAL A 132 -29.38 16.98 2.52
N ILE A 133 -29.59 16.76 3.82
CA ILE A 133 -30.94 16.65 4.39
C ILE A 133 -31.68 18.00 4.32
N GLU A 134 -30.99 19.09 4.66
CA GLU A 134 -31.53 20.45 4.64
C GLU A 134 -31.89 20.89 3.22
N GLU A 135 -31.01 20.67 2.23
CA GLU A 135 -31.25 20.96 0.81
C GLU A 135 -32.49 20.25 0.27
N LYS A 136 -32.76 19.03 0.75
CA LYS A 136 -33.88 18.20 0.29
C LYS A 136 -35.14 18.33 1.13
N GLY A 137 -35.09 19.06 2.23
CA GLY A 137 -36.22 19.28 3.13
C GLY A 137 -36.79 17.99 3.75
N ILE A 138 -35.96 16.95 3.93
CA ILE A 138 -36.42 15.66 4.44
C ILE A 138 -36.38 15.65 5.97
N LEU A 139 -37.47 15.24 6.60
CA LEU A 139 -37.52 15.10 8.06
C LEU A 139 -36.66 13.92 8.55
N ILE A 140 -35.87 14.15 9.60
CA ILE A 140 -35.02 13.12 10.23
C ILE A 140 -35.83 11.92 10.72
N SER A 141 -37.04 12.15 11.23
CA SER A 141 -37.96 11.09 11.65
C SER A 141 -38.37 10.17 10.49
N SER A 142 -38.54 10.72 9.28
CA SER A 142 -38.84 9.96 8.07
C SER A 142 -37.65 9.08 7.66
N ILE A 143 -36.43 9.63 7.74
CA ILE A 143 -35.19 8.90 7.46
C ILE A 143 -35.03 7.74 8.44
N ALA A 144 -35.19 8.00 9.73
CA ALA A 144 -35.10 6.98 10.78
C ALA A 144 -36.07 5.81 10.53
N LYS A 145 -37.33 6.13 10.21
CA LYS A 145 -38.36 5.12 9.89
C LYS A 145 -37.99 4.28 8.67
N ARG A 146 -37.47 4.91 7.60
CA ARG A 146 -37.06 4.20 6.37
C ARG A 146 -35.80 3.37 6.56
N LEU A 147 -34.90 3.78 7.44
CA LEU A 147 -33.70 3.03 7.82
C LEU A 147 -33.97 1.91 8.83
N GLY A 148 -35.11 1.95 9.52
CA GLY A 148 -35.41 1.01 10.61
C GLY A 148 -34.54 1.26 11.85
N VAL A 149 -34.15 2.51 12.10
CA VAL A 149 -33.31 2.90 13.25
C VAL A 149 -33.99 3.99 14.07
N THR A 150 -33.46 4.24 15.27
CA THR A 150 -33.97 5.34 16.12
C THR A 150 -33.54 6.71 15.58
N PRO A 151 -34.32 7.78 15.77
CA PRO A 151 -33.94 9.12 15.35
C PRO A 151 -32.59 9.57 15.95
N GLN A 152 -32.31 9.20 17.20
CA GLN A 152 -31.04 9.47 17.87
C GLN A 152 -29.86 8.87 17.11
N ARG A 153 -30.04 7.66 16.54
CA ARG A 153 -29.00 7.03 15.73
C ARG A 153 -28.73 7.81 14.46
N VAL A 154 -29.77 8.35 13.82
CA VAL A 154 -29.62 9.22 12.65
C VAL A 154 -28.86 10.50 13.01
N TYR A 155 -29.17 11.14 14.14
CA TYR A 155 -28.40 12.30 14.62
C TYR A 155 -26.92 11.99 14.86
N ALA A 156 -26.61 10.84 15.47
CA ALA A 156 -25.22 10.41 15.68
C ALA A 156 -24.48 10.17 14.36
N ILE A 157 -25.17 9.63 13.35
CA ILE A 157 -24.62 9.47 11.99
C ILE A 157 -24.36 10.83 11.35
N ILE A 158 -25.31 11.76 11.43
CA ILE A 158 -25.18 13.11 10.87
C ILE A 158 -23.98 13.85 11.47
N LYS A 159 -23.74 13.69 12.78
CA LYS A 159 -22.61 14.32 13.49
C LYS A 159 -21.27 13.60 13.28
N GLY A 160 -21.25 12.41 12.68
CA GLY A 160 -20.03 11.59 12.55
C GLY A 160 -19.62 10.87 13.82
N GLU A 161 -20.42 10.92 14.88
CA GLU A 161 -20.23 10.15 16.12
C GLU A 161 -20.46 8.66 15.88
N ASN A 162 -21.22 8.32 14.83
CA ASN A 162 -21.47 6.95 14.45
C ASN A 162 -21.30 6.69 12.95
N ILE A 163 -20.42 5.75 12.61
CA ILE A 163 -20.25 5.30 11.24
C ILE A 163 -21.38 4.30 10.92
N PRO A 164 -22.24 4.59 9.93
CA PRO A 164 -23.28 3.65 9.52
C PRO A 164 -22.65 2.41 8.89
N THR A 165 -23.30 1.26 9.07
CA THR A 165 -22.99 0.06 8.28
C THR A 165 -23.14 0.37 6.80
N LEU A 166 -22.36 -0.31 5.94
CA LEU A 166 -22.41 -0.11 4.49
C LEU A 166 -23.84 -0.22 3.91
N GLU A 167 -24.64 -1.17 4.39
CA GLU A 167 -26.04 -1.32 3.99
C GLU A 167 -26.88 -0.06 4.28
N ASN A 168 -26.77 0.48 5.50
CA ASN A 168 -27.46 1.71 5.89
C ASN A 168 -26.93 2.94 5.14
N ALA A 169 -25.65 2.98 4.79
CA ALA A 169 -25.09 4.04 3.94
C ALA A 169 -25.75 4.02 2.55
N PHE A 170 -25.87 2.84 1.92
CA PHE A 170 -26.59 2.71 0.65
C PHE A 170 -28.08 3.07 0.76
N LYS A 171 -28.75 2.67 1.85
CA LYS A 171 -30.14 3.09 2.10
C LYS A 171 -30.26 4.60 2.26
N LEU A 172 -29.31 5.24 2.98
CA LEU A 172 -29.25 6.69 3.13
C LEU A 172 -29.14 7.38 1.77
N VAL A 173 -28.23 6.94 0.90
CA VAL A 173 -28.09 7.47 -0.47
C VAL A 173 -29.42 7.41 -1.22
N LYS A 174 -30.12 6.27 -1.16
CA LYS A 174 -31.44 6.12 -1.83
C LYS A 174 -32.53 6.98 -1.21
N ILE A 175 -32.60 7.06 0.12
CA ILE A 175 -33.60 7.88 0.84
C ILE A 175 -33.38 9.35 0.56
N LEU A 176 -32.12 9.77 0.55
CA LEU A 176 -31.71 11.14 0.26
C LEU A 176 -31.67 11.39 -1.24
N GLY A 177 -31.90 10.43 -2.13
CA GLY A 177 -31.87 10.64 -3.58
C GLY A 177 -30.54 11.19 -4.09
N VAL A 178 -29.43 10.73 -3.51
CA VAL A 178 -28.06 11.02 -3.94
C VAL A 178 -27.60 9.89 -4.86
N GLU A 179 -26.63 10.14 -5.75
CA GLU A 179 -26.16 9.12 -6.69
C GLU A 179 -25.13 8.19 -6.06
N LYS A 180 -24.21 8.76 -5.25
CA LYS A 180 -23.06 8.06 -4.71
C LYS A 180 -22.96 8.20 -3.18
N ILE A 181 -22.23 7.29 -2.53
CA ILE A 181 -22.02 7.34 -1.07
C ILE A 181 -21.04 8.46 -0.73
N GLU A 182 -20.05 8.67 -1.60
CA GLU A 182 -19.00 9.67 -1.51
C GLU A 182 -19.60 11.07 -1.37
N ASP A 183 -20.72 11.34 -2.02
CA ASP A 183 -21.43 12.62 -1.95
C ASP A 183 -22.01 12.92 -0.55
N LEU A 184 -22.08 11.94 0.36
CA LEU A 184 -22.50 12.12 1.75
C LEU A 184 -21.35 12.54 2.67
N TYR A 185 -20.11 12.56 2.19
CA TYR A 185 -18.91 12.83 2.97
C TYR A 185 -17.96 13.80 2.26
N GLU A 186 -17.16 14.53 3.03
CA GLU A 186 -16.11 15.41 2.52
C GLU A 186 -14.76 15.04 3.13
N PHE A 187 -13.70 15.13 2.33
CA PHE A 187 -12.33 14.97 2.79
C PHE A 187 -11.77 16.34 3.19
N LYS A 188 -11.56 16.55 4.49
CA LYS A 188 -10.85 17.73 5.00
C LYS A 188 -9.40 17.39 5.24
N LYS A 189 -8.49 18.27 4.83
CA LYS A 189 -7.07 18.14 5.16
C LYS A 189 -6.88 18.52 6.63
N ILE A 190 -6.19 17.67 7.38
CA ILE A 190 -5.75 17.97 8.75
C ILE A 190 -4.49 18.81 8.59
N GLU A 191 -4.57 20.10 8.93
CA GLU A 191 -3.41 20.99 9.02
C GLU A 191 -2.60 20.74 10.30
#